data_AF-K2N4F5-F1
#
_entry.id   AF-K2N4F5-F1
#
_cell.length_a   1.000
_cell.length_b   1.000
_cell.length_c   1.000
_cell.angle_alpha   90.00
_cell.angle_beta   90.00
_cell.angle_gamma   90.00
#
_symmetry.space_group_name_H-M   'P 1'
#
loop_
_entity.id
_entity.type
_entity.pdbx_description
1 polymer ?
#
loop_
_entity_poly.entity_id
_entity_poly.type
_entity_poly.pdbx_seq_one_letter_code
_entity_poly.pdbx_strand_id
1 'polypeptide(L)'
;MMRCCCVLRDKSMFAAKRRVIVPIHPTPNYPAHFIKASFTTDPLKEKQKARFSSGGEAMREVQMIPKNLEGERSRRELMSRGDTEFEALVEFIEGASYDQLISGRRFKKVYDKLSENDDTFVWLCHTAMSVLNPGDVRSRLVYNHLRVLAEAVASGEMTLRTAFRFYESAVRSPAYREIAKRQMEGGAATRLAGISAAADVMRRMGLTRRPMASYFELYQRIVERSEAMTPWGFPPLFQFEERLSLEPRLKFFSRASQQALERRRRGHIMSTYTTLQGRRIFWIPPTWNRAGRFLGPHVTLYPGMTPD
;
A
#
# COMPACT_ATOMS: atom_id res chain seq x y z
N MET A 1 41.67 1.99 42.45
CA MET A 1 41.46 0.55 42.18
C MET A 1 41.33 0.32 40.68
N MET A 2 42.45 0.02 40.00
CA MET A 2 42.45 -0.40 38.59
C MET A 2 42.03 -1.87 38.51
N ARG A 3 40.86 -2.16 37.93
CA ARG A 3 40.49 -3.54 37.56
C ARG A 3 41.12 -3.85 36.20
N CYS A 4 42.23 -4.58 36.23
CA CYS A 4 42.86 -5.17 35.06
C CYS A 4 41.95 -6.28 34.51
N CYS A 5 41.47 -6.16 33.27
CA CYS A 5 40.71 -7.21 32.59
C CYS A 5 41.67 -8.33 32.18
N CYS A 6 41.69 -9.42 32.96
CA CYS A 6 42.46 -10.62 32.66
C CYS A 6 41.85 -11.36 31.45
N VAL A 7 42.61 -11.41 30.35
CA VAL A 7 42.27 -12.23 29.18
C VAL A 7 42.65 -13.68 29.50
N LEU A 8 41.66 -14.56 29.68
CA LEU A 8 41.86 -16.00 29.80
C LEU A 8 42.45 -16.55 28.48
N ARG A 9 43.76 -16.78 28.48
CA ARG A 9 44.50 -17.46 27.41
C ARG A 9 44.36 -18.98 27.60
N ASP A 10 43.24 -19.55 27.13
CA ASP A 10 43.13 -21.00 27.01
C ASP A 10 43.72 -21.50 25.67
N LYS A 11 44.45 -22.60 25.80
CA LYS A 11 45.42 -23.16 24.86
C LYS A 11 44.73 -24.01 23.78
N SER A 12 44.49 -23.45 22.59
CA SER A 12 44.43 -24.20 21.29
C SER A 12 44.23 -23.32 20.03
N MET A 13 44.47 -22.00 20.09
CA MET A 13 44.08 -21.05 19.03
C MET A 13 45.17 -20.71 17.99
N PHE A 14 46.34 -21.37 18.01
CA PHE A 14 47.52 -20.92 17.24
C PHE A 14 47.49 -21.17 15.72
N ALA A 15 46.54 -21.95 15.18
CA ALA A 15 46.58 -22.34 13.76
C ALA A 15 45.91 -21.34 12.77
N ALA A 16 45.06 -20.41 13.23
CA ALA A 16 44.16 -19.68 12.30
C ALA A 16 44.32 -18.14 12.28
N LYS A 17 45.29 -17.56 13.01
CA LYS A 17 45.47 -16.09 13.15
C LYS A 17 44.12 -15.34 13.30
N ARG A 18 43.21 -15.87 14.12
CA ARG A 18 41.86 -15.32 14.28
C ARG A 18 41.94 -13.90 14.82
N ARG A 19 41.38 -12.95 14.08
CA ARG A 19 41.31 -11.54 14.48
C ARG A 19 40.44 -11.40 15.73
N VAL A 20 40.92 -10.65 16.71
CA VAL A 20 40.19 -10.31 17.93
C VAL A 20 39.92 -8.82 17.95
N ILE A 21 38.69 -8.42 18.28
CA ILE A 21 38.24 -7.04 18.36
C ILE A 21 37.75 -6.77 19.78
N VAL A 22 38.28 -5.74 20.44
CA VAL A 22 37.96 -5.39 21.84
C VAL A 22 36.60 -4.67 21.90
N PRO A 23 35.72 -5.00 22.88
CA PRO A 23 34.44 -4.33 23.04
C PRO A 23 34.60 -2.84 23.40
N ILE A 24 33.74 -2.00 22.82
CA ILE A 24 33.63 -0.58 23.15
C ILE A 24 32.54 -0.41 24.21
N HIS A 25 32.83 0.32 25.29
CA HIS A 25 31.85 0.65 26.34
C HIS A 25 31.11 1.97 26.04
N PRO A 26 29.89 2.16 26.57
CA PRO A 26 29.15 3.42 26.42
C PRO A 26 29.95 4.63 26.91
N THR A 27 30.04 5.65 26.06
CA THR A 27 30.67 6.95 26.37
C THR A 27 29.65 8.08 26.15
N PRO A 28 29.89 9.30 26.67
CA PRO A 28 28.93 10.41 26.55
C PRO A 28 28.48 10.74 25.11
N ASN A 29 29.37 10.53 24.15
CA ASN A 29 29.14 10.73 22.71
C ASN A 29 28.81 9.43 21.94
N TYR A 30 28.84 8.27 22.61
CA TYR A 30 28.59 6.97 21.98
C TYR A 30 27.71 6.08 22.89
N PRO A 31 26.37 6.29 22.85
CA PRO A 31 25.45 5.56 23.71
C PRO A 31 25.35 4.08 23.32
N ALA A 32 24.80 3.27 24.23
CA ALA A 32 24.73 1.81 24.07
C ALA A 32 24.06 1.34 22.77
N HIS A 33 22.99 2.02 22.33
CA HIS A 33 22.29 1.66 21.09
C HIS A 33 23.12 1.95 19.83
N PHE A 34 23.99 2.98 19.86
CA PHE A 34 24.93 3.24 18.77
C PHE A 34 26.00 2.14 18.72
N ILE A 35 26.60 1.78 19.87
CA ILE A 35 27.59 0.69 19.94
C ILE A 35 27.07 -0.58 19.29
N LYS A 36 25.88 -1.03 19.69
CA LYS A 36 25.29 -2.27 19.16
C LYS A 36 24.95 -2.20 17.67
N ALA A 37 24.62 -1.00 17.17
CA ALA A 37 24.20 -0.82 15.77
C ALA A 37 25.38 -0.64 14.81
N SER A 38 26.39 0.16 15.18
CA SER A 38 27.54 0.49 14.33
C SER A 38 28.80 -0.33 14.59
N PHE A 39 28.87 -1.10 15.67
CA PHE A 39 30.05 -1.90 16.01
C PHE A 39 29.71 -3.37 16.28
N THR A 40 30.52 -4.28 15.72
CA THR A 40 30.43 -5.73 15.97
C THR A 40 31.79 -6.22 16.44
N THR A 41 31.81 -6.99 17.54
CA THR A 41 33.03 -7.65 18.04
C THR A 41 33.38 -8.90 17.22
N ASP A 42 32.43 -9.42 16.44
CA ASP A 42 32.62 -10.56 15.56
C ASP A 42 33.07 -10.08 14.16
N PRO A 43 34.33 -10.37 13.75
CA PRO A 43 34.91 -9.90 12.51
C PRO A 43 34.36 -10.61 11.26
N LEU A 44 33.63 -11.73 11.42
CA LEU A 44 33.03 -12.42 10.28
C LEU A 44 31.85 -11.64 9.67
N LYS A 45 31.30 -10.70 10.42
CA LYS A 45 30.20 -9.81 9.99
C LYS A 45 30.68 -8.46 9.48
N GLU A 46 32.00 -8.20 9.46
CA GLU A 46 32.53 -6.95 8.90
C GLU A 46 32.23 -6.83 7.40
N LYS A 47 32.11 -5.58 6.90
CA LYS A 47 31.82 -5.26 5.49
C LYS A 47 30.49 -5.84 4.96
N GLN A 48 29.57 -6.21 5.85
CA GLN A 48 28.17 -6.47 5.48
C GLN A 48 27.48 -5.20 4.93
N LYS A 49 26.23 -5.35 4.49
CA LYS A 49 25.43 -4.25 3.94
C LYS A 49 24.84 -3.35 5.04
N ALA A 50 24.46 -2.13 4.66
CA ALA A 50 23.78 -1.19 5.54
C ALA A 50 22.42 -1.74 6.01
N ARG A 51 22.09 -1.50 7.28
CA ARG A 51 20.78 -1.81 7.87
C ARG A 51 19.98 -0.51 7.97
N PHE A 52 18.69 -0.55 7.65
CA PHE A 52 17.78 0.59 7.76
C PHE A 52 16.92 0.45 9.02
N SER A 53 16.59 1.58 9.63
CA SER A 53 15.68 1.67 10.78
C SER A 53 14.77 2.88 10.58
N SER A 54 13.59 2.85 11.18
CA SER A 54 12.58 3.91 11.07
C SER A 54 12.50 4.72 12.37
N GLY A 55 12.42 6.06 12.22
CA GLY A 55 12.10 6.99 13.31
C GLY A 55 10.60 7.29 13.39
N GLY A 56 10.18 8.25 14.21
CA GLY A 56 8.77 8.44 14.60
C GLY A 56 7.72 8.46 13.46
N GLU A 57 7.89 9.26 12.42
CA GLU A 57 6.92 9.33 11.30
C GLU A 57 7.03 8.14 10.35
N ALA A 58 8.24 7.85 9.87
CA ALA A 58 8.48 6.71 8.99
C ALA A 58 8.10 5.37 9.67
N MET A 59 8.19 5.28 11.00
CA MET A 59 7.77 4.11 11.77
C MET A 59 6.26 3.96 11.76
N ARG A 60 5.52 5.07 11.92
CA ARG A 60 4.05 5.07 11.81
C ARG A 60 3.59 4.63 10.43
N GLU A 61 4.26 5.10 9.37
CA GLU A 61 3.99 4.69 7.99
C GLU A 61 4.31 3.20 7.74
N VAL A 62 5.44 2.70 8.24
CA VAL A 62 5.87 1.32 7.96
C VAL A 62 5.08 0.30 8.78
N GLN A 63 4.78 0.61 10.05
CA GLN A 63 4.05 -0.29 10.94
C GLN A 63 2.54 -0.24 10.72
N MET A 64 2.02 0.76 10.02
CA MET A 64 0.60 0.93 9.72
C MET A 64 -0.27 0.78 10.97
N ILE A 65 0.13 1.41 12.08
CA ILE A 65 -0.59 1.31 13.36
C ILE A 65 -1.95 2.00 13.22
N PRO A 66 -3.08 1.27 13.31
CA PRO A 66 -4.39 1.90 13.32
C PRO A 66 -4.55 2.70 14.61
N LYS A 67 -4.95 3.96 14.48
CA LYS A 67 -5.25 4.80 15.65
C LYS A 67 -6.59 4.38 16.22
N ASN A 68 -6.59 3.72 17.37
CA ASN A 68 -7.81 3.45 18.12
C ASN A 68 -8.45 4.77 18.55
N LEU A 69 -9.79 4.79 18.64
CA LEU A 69 -10.49 5.98 19.10
C LEU A 69 -10.25 6.16 20.61
N GLU A 70 -9.69 7.31 20.99
CA GLU A 70 -9.41 7.63 22.40
C GLU A 70 -10.48 8.58 22.97
N GLY A 71 -10.07 9.53 23.81
CA GLY A 71 -10.95 10.51 24.45
C GLY A 71 -11.24 11.74 23.60
N GLU A 72 -11.38 12.89 24.27
CA GLU A 72 -11.81 14.14 23.64
C GLU A 72 -10.87 14.63 22.54
N ARG A 73 -9.55 14.43 22.67
CA ARG A 73 -8.58 14.89 21.66
C ARG A 73 -8.81 14.18 20.32
N SER A 74 -8.93 12.86 20.30
CA SER A 74 -9.21 12.11 19.08
C SER A 74 -10.54 12.51 18.46
N ARG A 75 -11.57 12.78 19.26
CA ARG A 75 -12.87 13.25 18.76
C ARG A 75 -12.76 14.64 18.13
N ARG A 76 -12.06 15.57 18.77
CA ARG A 76 -11.82 16.92 18.23
C ARG A 76 -11.03 16.83 16.92
N GLU A 77 -9.98 16.02 16.87
CA GLU A 77 -9.18 15.78 15.66
C GLU A 77 -10.02 15.18 14.52
N LEU A 78 -10.94 14.25 14.81
CA LEU A 78 -11.84 13.69 13.81
C LEU A 78 -12.81 14.73 13.24
N MET A 79 -13.37 15.59 14.08
CA MET A 79 -14.25 16.67 13.64
C MET A 79 -13.50 17.72 12.82
N SER A 80 -12.25 18.03 13.19
CA SER A 80 -11.41 19.01 12.50
C SER A 80 -10.66 18.43 11.29
N ARG A 81 -10.79 17.13 10.99
CA ARG A 81 -9.89 16.41 10.07
C ARG A 81 -9.93 16.87 8.62
N GLY A 82 -10.93 17.68 8.22
CA GLY A 82 -11.00 18.23 6.86
C GLY A 82 -10.93 17.16 5.75
N ASP A 83 -10.74 17.63 4.52
CA ASP A 83 -10.64 16.77 3.34
C ASP A 83 -9.21 16.27 3.16
N THR A 84 -8.84 15.16 3.79
CA THR A 84 -7.47 14.62 3.71
C THR A 84 -7.04 14.22 2.29
N GLU A 85 -7.98 13.82 1.43
CA GLU A 85 -7.72 13.57 0.01
C GLU A 85 -7.26 14.86 -0.71
N PHE A 86 -7.90 15.98 -0.37
CA PHE A 86 -7.57 17.28 -0.96
C PHE A 86 -6.30 17.85 -0.36
N GLU A 87 -6.10 17.74 0.95
CA GLU A 87 -4.85 18.16 1.61
C GLU A 87 -3.63 17.45 1.03
N ALA A 88 -3.70 16.13 0.81
CA ALA A 88 -2.62 15.40 0.17
C ALA A 88 -2.32 15.95 -1.25
N LEU A 89 -3.37 16.28 -2.01
CA LEU A 89 -3.23 16.86 -3.34
C LEU A 89 -2.58 18.24 -3.30
N VAL A 90 -2.98 19.09 -2.35
CA VAL A 90 -2.38 20.41 -2.13
C VAL A 90 -0.90 20.27 -1.80
N GLU A 91 -0.53 19.41 -0.84
CA GLU A 91 0.88 19.17 -0.49
C GLU A 91 1.71 18.70 -1.71
N PHE A 92 1.12 17.91 -2.60
CA PHE A 92 1.79 17.48 -3.84
C PHE A 92 1.98 18.64 -4.82
N ILE A 93 0.95 19.47 -5.02
CA ILE A 93 0.99 20.64 -5.91
C ILE A 93 1.97 21.70 -5.40
N GLU A 94 2.08 21.89 -4.08
CA GLU A 94 3.06 22.79 -3.46
C GLU A 94 4.51 22.43 -3.81
N GLY A 95 4.79 21.19 -4.25
CA GLY A 95 6.09 20.81 -4.78
C GLY A 95 6.49 21.54 -6.06
N ALA A 96 5.56 22.24 -6.72
CA ALA A 96 5.83 23.14 -7.85
C ALA A 96 6.23 24.56 -7.42
N SER A 97 6.25 24.85 -6.11
CA SER A 97 6.79 26.11 -5.58
C SER A 97 8.28 26.26 -5.89
N TYR A 98 8.75 27.49 -6.01
CA TYR A 98 10.13 27.82 -6.42
C TYR A 98 11.20 27.32 -5.43
N ASP A 99 10.84 27.11 -4.18
CA ASP A 99 11.69 26.64 -3.08
C ASP A 99 11.65 25.11 -2.89
N GLN A 100 10.79 24.41 -3.64
CA GLN A 100 10.54 22.98 -3.47
C GLN A 100 10.76 22.19 -4.76
N LEU A 101 10.75 20.86 -4.61
CA LEU A 101 10.78 19.93 -5.73
C LEU A 101 9.53 19.06 -5.69
N ILE A 102 9.02 18.71 -6.87
CA ILE A 102 7.92 17.75 -6.99
C ILE A 102 8.39 16.37 -6.50
N SER A 103 7.85 15.95 -5.36
CA SER A 103 8.26 14.73 -4.69
C SER A 103 7.37 13.55 -5.07
N GLY A 104 7.99 12.47 -5.57
CA GLY A 104 7.30 11.20 -5.81
C GLY A 104 6.72 10.57 -4.54
N ARG A 105 7.24 10.89 -3.35
CA ARG A 105 6.65 10.43 -2.06
C ARG A 105 5.36 11.15 -1.75
N ARG A 106 5.28 12.47 -2.02
CA ARG A 106 4.02 13.23 -1.89
C ARG A 106 2.98 12.73 -2.89
N PHE A 107 3.38 12.47 -4.14
CA PHE A 107 2.50 11.82 -5.12
C PHE A 107 2.00 10.45 -4.65
N LYS A 108 2.88 9.62 -4.08
CA LYS A 108 2.49 8.32 -3.54
C LYS A 108 1.48 8.47 -2.39
N LYS A 109 1.66 9.43 -1.48
CA LYS A 109 0.69 9.74 -0.42
C LYS A 109 -0.69 10.11 -1.00
N VAL A 110 -0.73 10.92 -2.05
CA VAL A 110 -1.98 11.23 -2.78
C VAL A 110 -2.61 9.97 -3.35
N TYR A 111 -1.82 9.16 -4.05
CA TYR A 111 -2.29 7.92 -4.65
C TYR A 111 -2.88 6.97 -3.60
N ASP A 112 -2.13 6.74 -2.51
CA ASP A 112 -2.51 5.86 -1.40
C ASP A 112 -3.81 6.36 -0.73
N LYS A 113 -3.98 7.68 -0.57
CA LYS A 113 -5.22 8.28 -0.04
C LYS A 113 -6.41 8.11 -0.97
N LEU A 114 -6.21 8.33 -2.27
CA LEU A 114 -7.27 8.12 -3.26
C LEU A 114 -7.63 6.64 -3.43
N SER A 115 -6.72 5.71 -3.12
CA SER A 115 -6.94 4.26 -3.22
C SER A 115 -7.25 3.59 -1.88
N GLU A 116 -7.46 4.36 -0.81
CA GLU A 116 -7.64 3.83 0.56
C GLU A 116 -8.87 2.93 0.66
N ASN A 117 -9.92 3.23 -0.10
CA ASN A 117 -11.19 2.51 -0.09
C ASN A 117 -11.28 1.39 -1.15
N ASP A 118 -10.17 1.05 -1.81
CA ASP A 118 -10.12 0.04 -2.87
C ASP A 118 -10.73 -1.31 -2.45
N ASP A 119 -10.47 -1.77 -1.22
CA ASP A 119 -10.96 -3.06 -0.75
C ASP A 119 -12.49 -3.12 -0.71
N THR A 120 -13.14 -2.04 -0.28
CA THR A 120 -14.62 -1.95 -0.23
C THR A 120 -15.20 -1.81 -1.64
N PHE A 121 -14.57 -1.02 -2.52
CA PHE A 121 -15.00 -0.91 -3.92
C PHE A 121 -14.87 -2.23 -4.66
N VAL A 122 -13.75 -2.94 -4.49
CA VAL A 122 -13.50 -4.27 -5.08
C VAL A 122 -14.53 -5.27 -4.58
N TRP A 123 -14.83 -5.26 -3.27
CA TRP A 123 -15.85 -6.14 -2.71
C TRP A 123 -17.23 -5.88 -3.32
N LEU A 124 -17.63 -4.61 -3.42
CA LEU A 124 -18.90 -4.23 -4.04
C LEU A 124 -18.95 -4.57 -5.54
N CYS A 125 -17.85 -4.43 -6.28
CA CYS A 125 -17.75 -4.91 -7.67
C CYS A 125 -18.07 -6.41 -7.76
N HIS A 126 -17.54 -7.23 -6.84
CA HIS A 126 -17.84 -8.66 -6.80
C HIS A 126 -19.31 -8.92 -6.46
N THR A 127 -19.90 -8.22 -5.48
CA THR A 127 -21.33 -8.41 -5.16
C THR A 127 -22.26 -8.07 -6.33
N ALA A 128 -21.92 -7.06 -7.13
CA ALA A 128 -22.69 -6.64 -8.29
C ALA A 128 -22.52 -7.58 -9.50
N MET A 129 -21.28 -7.98 -9.79
CA MET A 129 -20.94 -8.64 -11.07
C MET A 129 -20.67 -10.14 -10.96
N SER A 130 -20.19 -10.64 -9.81
CA SER A 130 -19.79 -12.05 -9.66
C SER A 130 -20.94 -13.00 -9.29
N VAL A 131 -22.09 -12.48 -8.85
CA VAL A 131 -23.22 -13.28 -8.36
C VAL A 131 -24.31 -13.39 -9.43
N LEU A 132 -24.59 -14.59 -9.97
CA LEU A 132 -25.50 -14.75 -11.12
C LEU A 132 -26.93 -14.25 -10.85
N ASN A 133 -27.51 -14.56 -9.70
CA ASN A 133 -28.84 -14.05 -9.32
C ASN A 133 -28.85 -13.72 -7.82
N PRO A 134 -28.60 -12.46 -7.42
CA PRO A 134 -28.65 -12.02 -6.03
C PRO A 134 -30.08 -11.77 -5.53
N GLY A 135 -31.10 -11.95 -6.36
CA GLY A 135 -32.49 -11.63 -6.08
C GLY A 135 -32.79 -10.19 -6.43
N ASP A 136 -33.96 -9.68 -6.02
CA ASP A 136 -34.24 -8.26 -6.17
C ASP A 136 -33.44 -7.45 -5.13
N VAL A 137 -32.32 -6.87 -5.57
CA VAL A 137 -31.43 -6.06 -4.72
C VAL A 137 -32.08 -4.73 -4.33
N ARG A 138 -33.16 -4.30 -5.01
CA ARG A 138 -33.94 -3.12 -4.61
C ARG A 138 -34.85 -3.42 -3.42
N SER A 139 -35.17 -4.69 -3.19
CA SER A 139 -35.94 -5.10 -2.01
C SER A 139 -35.21 -4.70 -0.73
N ARG A 140 -35.96 -4.20 0.26
CA ARG A 140 -35.38 -3.72 1.52
C ARG A 140 -34.60 -4.80 2.27
N LEU A 141 -34.99 -6.06 2.12
CA LEU A 141 -34.31 -7.20 2.75
C LEU A 141 -32.88 -7.38 2.21
N VAL A 142 -32.74 -7.63 0.91
CA VAL A 142 -31.43 -7.88 0.28
C VAL A 142 -30.56 -6.62 0.35
N TYR A 143 -31.16 -5.45 0.14
CA TYR A 143 -30.48 -4.17 0.31
C TYR A 143 -29.89 -4.00 1.72
N ASN A 144 -30.65 -4.35 2.77
CA ASN A 144 -30.15 -4.25 4.15
C ASN A 144 -29.04 -5.27 4.43
N HIS A 145 -29.11 -6.48 3.85
CA HIS A 145 -28.00 -7.44 3.92
C HIS A 145 -26.73 -6.87 3.29
N LEU A 146 -26.83 -6.30 2.08
CA LEU A 146 -25.70 -5.66 1.40
C LEU A 146 -25.13 -4.50 2.23
N ARG A 147 -25.99 -3.65 2.81
CA ARG A 147 -25.59 -2.51 3.63
C ARG A 147 -24.75 -2.91 4.84
N VAL A 148 -25.27 -3.85 5.65
CA VAL A 148 -24.61 -4.27 6.89
C VAL A 148 -23.27 -4.96 6.59
N LEU A 149 -23.22 -5.79 5.53
CA LEU A 149 -21.98 -6.44 5.14
C LEU A 149 -20.94 -5.45 4.59
N ALA A 150 -21.38 -4.42 3.85
CA ALA A 150 -20.48 -3.39 3.36
C ALA A 150 -19.90 -2.53 4.50
N GLU A 151 -20.71 -2.18 5.50
CA GLU A 151 -20.25 -1.48 6.72
C GLU A 151 -19.22 -2.33 7.49
N ALA A 152 -19.47 -3.63 7.64
CA ALA A 152 -18.56 -4.57 8.32
C ALA A 152 -17.24 -4.82 7.57
N VAL A 153 -17.27 -4.74 6.23
CA VAL A 153 -16.04 -4.79 5.40
C VAL A 153 -15.25 -3.50 5.57
N ALA A 154 -15.91 -2.34 5.55
CA ALA A 154 -15.25 -1.04 5.66
C ALA A 154 -14.59 -0.82 7.05
N SER A 155 -15.20 -1.33 8.13
CA SER A 155 -14.61 -1.26 9.47
C SER A 155 -13.55 -2.32 9.76
N GLY A 156 -13.38 -3.30 8.86
CA GLY A 156 -12.46 -4.43 9.05
C GLY A 156 -12.96 -5.49 10.04
N GLU A 157 -14.24 -5.48 10.39
CA GLU A 157 -14.87 -6.50 11.24
C GLU A 157 -14.99 -7.85 10.51
N MET A 158 -15.14 -7.82 9.19
CA MET A 158 -15.26 -9.02 8.36
C MET A 158 -14.24 -9.05 7.23
N THR A 159 -13.69 -10.23 6.99
CA THR A 159 -12.90 -10.52 5.80
C THR A 159 -13.75 -10.46 4.53
N LEU A 160 -13.19 -10.01 3.42
CA LEU A 160 -13.87 -9.83 2.13
C LEU A 160 -14.53 -11.12 1.66
N ARG A 161 -13.79 -12.23 1.81
CA ARG A 161 -14.27 -13.59 1.47
C ARG A 161 -15.47 -13.97 2.31
N THR A 162 -15.40 -13.75 3.61
CA THR A 162 -16.46 -14.11 4.55
C THR A 162 -17.71 -13.29 4.27
N ALA A 163 -17.58 -11.97 4.16
CA ALA A 163 -18.69 -11.08 3.82
C ALA A 163 -19.34 -11.44 2.47
N PHE A 164 -18.54 -11.80 1.46
CA PHE A 164 -19.08 -12.23 0.16
C PHE A 164 -19.85 -13.55 0.27
N ARG A 165 -19.34 -14.53 1.03
CA ARG A 165 -20.03 -15.80 1.28
C ARG A 165 -21.31 -15.63 2.11
N PHE A 166 -21.33 -14.68 3.04
CA PHE A 166 -22.56 -14.30 3.74
C PHE A 166 -23.58 -13.66 2.80
N TYR A 167 -23.14 -12.82 1.87
CA TYR A 167 -24.03 -12.19 0.88
C TYR A 167 -24.67 -13.21 -0.08
N GLU A 168 -23.91 -14.18 -0.57
CA GLU A 168 -24.45 -15.22 -1.48
C GLU A 168 -25.42 -16.18 -0.77
N SER A 169 -25.19 -16.45 0.53
CA SER A 169 -25.96 -17.39 1.34
C SER A 169 -27.06 -16.75 2.19
N ALA A 170 -27.21 -15.43 2.13
CA ALA A 170 -28.24 -14.70 2.86
C ALA A 170 -29.65 -15.19 2.48
N VAL A 171 -30.55 -15.18 3.46
CA VAL A 171 -31.95 -15.57 3.26
C VAL A 171 -32.64 -14.56 2.33
N ARG A 172 -33.24 -15.05 1.24
CA ARG A 172 -33.92 -14.21 0.24
C ARG A 172 -35.41 -14.46 0.19
N SER A 173 -35.79 -15.68 -0.19
CA SER A 173 -37.19 -16.12 -0.25
C SER A 173 -37.26 -17.65 -0.18
N PRO A 174 -38.38 -18.23 0.29
CA PRO A 174 -38.61 -19.67 0.16
C PRO A 174 -38.66 -20.08 -1.31
N ALA A 175 -38.30 -21.34 -1.60
CA ALA A 175 -38.29 -21.90 -2.95
C ALA A 175 -37.60 -21.02 -4.02
N TYR A 176 -36.50 -20.34 -3.64
CA TYR A 176 -35.84 -19.32 -4.46
C TYR A 176 -35.53 -19.76 -5.90
N ARG A 177 -35.06 -21.00 -6.09
CA ARG A 177 -34.74 -21.54 -7.42
C ARG A 177 -35.98 -21.72 -8.29
N GLU A 178 -37.11 -22.10 -7.71
CA GLU A 178 -38.37 -22.28 -8.45
C GLU A 178 -38.97 -20.95 -8.87
N ILE A 179 -38.87 -19.92 -8.01
CA ILE A 179 -39.25 -18.56 -8.36
C ILE A 179 -38.34 -18.01 -9.46
N ALA A 180 -37.03 -18.26 -9.37
CA ALA A 180 -36.07 -17.82 -10.39
C ALA A 180 -36.37 -18.41 -11.78
N LYS A 181 -36.79 -19.68 -11.86
CA LYS A 181 -37.21 -20.32 -13.12
C LYS A 181 -38.41 -19.64 -13.79
N ARG A 182 -39.23 -18.90 -13.03
CA ARG A 182 -40.36 -18.12 -13.57
C ARG A 182 -39.94 -16.78 -14.15
N GLN A 183 -38.72 -16.31 -13.86
CA GLN A 183 -38.22 -14.99 -14.24
C GLN A 183 -37.07 -15.05 -15.24
N MET A 184 -36.24 -16.11 -15.18
CA MET A 184 -34.97 -16.19 -15.90
C MET A 184 -34.74 -17.59 -16.46
N GLU A 185 -34.24 -17.66 -17.69
CA GLU A 185 -33.88 -18.90 -18.36
C GLU A 185 -32.52 -19.44 -17.89
N GLY A 186 -31.46 -18.62 -17.96
CA GLY A 186 -30.09 -19.00 -17.58
C GLY A 186 -29.71 -18.71 -16.12
N GLY A 187 -30.67 -18.28 -15.29
CA GLY A 187 -30.42 -17.89 -13.90
C GLY A 187 -29.55 -16.64 -13.71
N ALA A 188 -29.34 -15.85 -14.76
CA ALA A 188 -28.58 -14.60 -14.72
C ALA A 188 -29.51 -13.38 -14.69
N ALA A 189 -29.51 -12.65 -13.57
CA ALA A 189 -30.29 -11.43 -13.42
C ALA A 189 -29.61 -10.22 -14.07
N THR A 190 -30.39 -9.17 -14.36
CA THR A 190 -29.88 -7.88 -14.83
C THR A 190 -29.01 -7.20 -13.76
N ARG A 191 -27.95 -6.50 -14.18
CA ARG A 191 -26.92 -5.96 -13.26
C ARG A 191 -27.25 -4.59 -12.67
N LEU A 192 -28.19 -3.86 -13.28
CA LEU A 192 -28.48 -2.46 -12.92
C LEU A 192 -28.94 -2.29 -11.46
N ALA A 193 -29.78 -3.21 -10.97
CA ALA A 193 -30.24 -3.20 -9.58
C ALA A 193 -29.07 -3.40 -8.59
N GLY A 194 -28.10 -4.27 -8.93
CA GLY A 194 -26.91 -4.49 -8.12
C GLY A 194 -26.01 -3.26 -8.06
N ILE A 195 -25.72 -2.64 -9.22
CA ILE A 195 -24.85 -1.46 -9.30
C ILE A 195 -25.47 -0.26 -8.59
N SER A 196 -26.77 0.00 -8.82
CA SER A 196 -27.47 1.11 -8.17
C SER A 196 -27.59 0.93 -6.66
N ALA A 197 -27.87 -0.28 -6.17
CA ALA A 197 -27.91 -0.56 -4.74
C ALA A 197 -26.53 -0.44 -4.09
N ALA A 198 -25.47 -0.97 -4.71
CA ALA A 198 -24.10 -0.85 -4.21
C ALA A 198 -23.65 0.62 -4.11
N ALA A 199 -23.95 1.42 -5.12
CA ALA A 199 -23.66 2.86 -5.11
C ALA A 199 -24.44 3.60 -4.00
N ASP A 200 -25.73 3.29 -3.85
CA ASP A 200 -26.55 3.91 -2.82
C ASP A 200 -26.11 3.52 -1.40
N VAL A 201 -25.69 2.27 -1.20
CA VAL A 201 -25.12 1.78 0.07
C VAL A 201 -23.88 2.59 0.44
N MET A 202 -22.92 2.77 -0.47
CA MET A 202 -21.72 3.58 -0.22
C MET A 202 -22.04 5.04 0.10
N ARG A 203 -23.03 5.62 -0.59
CA ARG A 203 -23.51 6.98 -0.34
C ARG A 203 -24.12 7.12 1.05
N ARG A 204 -24.97 6.17 1.47
CA ARG A 204 -25.69 6.26 2.75
C ARG A 204 -24.83 5.92 3.97
N MET A 205 -23.84 5.04 3.84
CA MET A 205 -22.90 4.77 4.92
C MET A 205 -21.88 5.92 5.12
N GLY A 206 -21.74 6.80 4.14
CA GLY A 206 -20.74 7.88 4.18
C GLY A 206 -19.31 7.38 3.97
N LEU A 207 -19.11 6.37 3.10
CA LEU A 207 -17.79 5.76 2.84
C LEU A 207 -16.80 6.77 2.27
N THR A 208 -17.27 7.58 1.33
CA THR A 208 -16.48 8.62 0.69
C THR A 208 -16.95 9.98 1.16
N ARG A 209 -16.00 10.86 1.43
CA ARG A 209 -16.27 12.25 1.79
C ARG A 209 -16.90 13.03 0.63
N ARG A 210 -16.47 12.72 -0.61
CA ARG A 210 -17.04 13.26 -1.84
C ARG A 210 -18.10 12.29 -2.37
N PRO A 211 -19.35 12.72 -2.62
CA PRO A 211 -20.45 11.80 -2.90
C PRO A 211 -20.30 11.06 -4.23
N MET A 212 -19.76 11.71 -5.27
CA MET A 212 -19.65 11.12 -6.61
C MET A 212 -18.54 10.06 -6.72
N ALA A 213 -17.50 10.14 -5.88
CA ALA A 213 -16.34 9.26 -5.94
C ALA A 213 -16.74 7.79 -5.84
N SER A 214 -17.71 7.47 -4.98
CA SER A 214 -18.18 6.11 -4.77
C SER A 214 -18.78 5.47 -6.02
N TYR A 215 -19.72 6.15 -6.67
CA TYR A 215 -20.34 5.69 -7.91
C TYR A 215 -19.32 5.59 -9.05
N PHE A 216 -18.46 6.60 -9.19
CA PHE A 216 -17.44 6.65 -10.24
C PHE A 216 -16.48 5.47 -10.15
N GLU A 217 -15.90 5.19 -8.98
CA GLU A 217 -14.95 4.09 -8.79
C GLU A 217 -15.59 2.71 -9.04
N LEU A 218 -16.80 2.50 -8.54
CA LEU A 218 -17.55 1.26 -8.79
C LEU A 218 -17.82 1.07 -10.28
N TYR A 219 -18.30 2.11 -10.96
CA TYR A 219 -18.60 2.06 -12.39
C TYR A 219 -17.34 1.83 -13.22
N GLN A 220 -16.29 2.62 -13.00
CA GLN A 220 -15.05 2.58 -13.77
C GLN A 220 -14.39 1.20 -13.71
N ARG A 221 -14.31 0.59 -12.52
CA ARG A 221 -13.72 -0.75 -12.35
C ARG A 221 -14.50 -1.84 -13.07
N ILE A 222 -15.83 -1.73 -13.13
CA ILE A 222 -16.68 -2.66 -13.89
C ILE A 222 -16.44 -2.49 -15.39
N VAL A 223 -16.39 -1.25 -15.88
CA VAL A 223 -16.12 -0.96 -17.28
C VAL A 223 -14.77 -1.54 -17.70
N GLU A 224 -13.71 -1.29 -16.94
CA GLU A 224 -12.37 -1.80 -17.24
C GLU A 224 -12.29 -3.33 -17.27
N ARG A 225 -13.05 -4.01 -16.39
CA ARG A 225 -13.09 -5.47 -16.36
C ARG A 225 -13.85 -6.07 -17.53
N SER A 226 -14.77 -5.33 -18.16
CA SER A 226 -15.59 -5.82 -19.28
C SER A 226 -14.75 -6.29 -20.47
N GLU A 227 -13.57 -5.72 -20.67
CA GLU A 227 -12.65 -6.06 -21.77
C GLU A 227 -11.83 -7.33 -21.51
N ALA A 228 -11.89 -7.90 -20.30
CA ALA A 228 -11.10 -9.07 -19.93
C ALA A 228 -11.72 -10.38 -20.45
N MET A 229 -10.87 -11.35 -20.80
CA MET A 229 -11.31 -12.72 -21.08
C MET A 229 -11.99 -13.30 -19.84
N THR A 230 -13.19 -13.86 -19.99
CA THR A 230 -14.04 -14.36 -18.90
C THR A 230 -14.17 -13.32 -17.76
N PRO A 231 -14.86 -12.18 -18.00
CA PRO A 231 -14.73 -11.00 -17.13
C PRO A 231 -15.34 -11.19 -15.74
N TRP A 232 -16.41 -11.99 -15.64
CA TRP A 232 -17.21 -12.16 -14.42
C TRP A 232 -16.98 -13.49 -13.70
N GLY A 233 -16.11 -14.35 -14.24
CA GLY A 233 -15.67 -15.58 -13.60
C GLY A 233 -14.35 -15.35 -12.87
N PHE A 234 -14.25 -15.80 -11.62
CA PHE A 234 -13.06 -15.60 -10.79
C PHE A 234 -12.54 -16.93 -10.24
N PRO A 235 -11.22 -17.18 -10.28
CA PRO A 235 -10.64 -18.31 -9.57
C PRO A 235 -10.83 -18.13 -8.06
N PRO A 236 -11.44 -19.09 -7.34
CA PRO A 236 -11.92 -18.89 -5.96
C PRO A 236 -10.80 -18.57 -4.96
N LEU A 237 -9.58 -19.05 -5.22
CA LEU A 237 -8.41 -18.76 -4.40
C LEU A 237 -7.98 -17.29 -4.52
N PHE A 238 -7.96 -16.72 -5.73
CA PHE A 238 -7.47 -15.35 -5.98
C PHE A 238 -8.57 -14.29 -6.06
N GLN A 239 -9.84 -14.66 -5.89
CA GLN A 239 -10.96 -13.72 -5.89
C GLN A 239 -10.90 -12.73 -4.71
N PHE A 240 -10.48 -13.21 -3.54
CA PHE A 240 -10.40 -12.44 -2.31
C PHE A 240 -9.08 -12.71 -1.58
N GLU A 241 -8.93 -12.13 -0.40
CA GLU A 241 -7.79 -12.40 0.48
C GLU A 241 -7.60 -13.89 0.75
N GLU A 242 -6.35 -14.29 0.65
CA GLU A 242 -5.82 -15.63 0.86
C GLU A 242 -4.32 -15.46 1.20
N ARG A 243 -3.70 -16.48 1.81
CA ARG A 243 -2.27 -16.55 2.06
C ARG A 243 -1.42 -16.27 0.80
N LEU A 244 -1.82 -16.76 -0.37
CA LEU A 244 -1.17 -16.42 -1.65
C LEU A 244 -2.00 -15.40 -2.42
N SER A 245 -1.43 -14.22 -2.62
CA SER A 245 -2.04 -13.16 -3.41
C SER A 245 -1.40 -12.99 -4.79
N LEU A 246 -2.20 -12.60 -5.78
CA LEU A 246 -1.68 -12.10 -7.05
C LEU A 246 -0.87 -10.81 -6.84
N GLU A 247 0.09 -10.56 -7.74
CA GLU A 247 0.77 -9.27 -7.82
C GLU A 247 -0.27 -8.14 -7.93
N PRO A 248 -0.03 -6.95 -7.32
CA PRO A 248 -1.02 -5.87 -7.29
C PRO A 248 -1.60 -5.49 -8.66
N ARG A 249 -0.82 -5.63 -9.74
CA ARG A 249 -1.24 -5.40 -11.13
C ARG A 249 -2.26 -6.41 -11.65
N LEU A 250 -2.20 -7.65 -11.18
CA LEU A 250 -3.04 -8.75 -11.63
C LEU A 250 -4.28 -8.94 -10.76
N LYS A 251 -4.39 -8.22 -9.64
CA LYS A 251 -5.57 -8.25 -8.79
C LYS A 251 -6.79 -7.76 -9.57
N PHE A 252 -7.91 -8.46 -9.40
CA PHE A 252 -9.18 -8.11 -10.03
C PHE A 252 -9.71 -6.76 -9.53
N PHE A 253 -10.34 -6.00 -10.42
CA PHE A 253 -10.89 -4.66 -10.13
C PHE A 253 -9.89 -3.69 -9.47
N SER A 254 -8.58 -3.94 -9.63
CA SER A 254 -7.53 -3.10 -9.05
C SER A 254 -7.22 -1.90 -9.92
N ARG A 255 -6.95 -0.76 -9.29
CA ARG A 255 -6.51 0.47 -9.96
C ARG A 255 -5.15 0.32 -10.66
N ALA A 256 -4.32 -0.65 -10.25
CA ALA A 256 -2.95 -0.83 -10.72
C ALA A 256 -2.82 -1.61 -12.05
N SER A 257 -3.91 -2.16 -12.58
CA SER A 257 -3.90 -2.99 -13.80
C SER A 257 -3.30 -2.27 -15.03
N GLN A 258 -3.40 -0.94 -15.12
CA GLN A 258 -2.94 -0.13 -16.27
C GLN A 258 -1.48 0.35 -16.20
N GLN A 259 -0.87 0.51 -15.02
CA GLN A 259 0.38 1.29 -14.86
C GLN A 259 1.68 0.66 -15.43
N ALA A 260 1.66 -0.61 -15.83
CA ALA A 260 2.88 -1.35 -16.20
C ALA A 260 3.20 -1.36 -17.70
N LEU A 261 2.22 -1.09 -18.57
CA LEU A 261 2.43 -1.11 -20.02
C LEU A 261 3.41 0.00 -20.46
N GLU A 262 3.44 1.12 -19.73
CA GLU A 262 4.29 2.27 -20.05
C GLU A 262 5.73 2.14 -19.56
N ARG A 263 5.98 1.46 -18.43
CA ARG A 263 7.33 1.37 -17.84
C ARG A 263 8.28 0.46 -18.62
N ARG A 264 7.77 -0.58 -19.30
CA ARG A 264 8.60 -1.49 -20.12
C ARG A 264 9.19 -0.84 -21.38
N ARG A 265 8.63 0.28 -21.85
CA ARG A 265 9.08 0.95 -23.09
C ARG A 265 10.34 1.82 -22.91
N ARG A 266 10.77 2.10 -21.68
CA ARG A 266 11.98 2.90 -21.40
C ARG A 266 13.17 1.99 -21.09
N GLY A 267 13.57 1.18 -22.06
CA GLY A 267 14.82 0.43 -22.00
C GLY A 267 15.99 1.35 -22.38
N HIS A 268 16.81 1.74 -21.40
CA HIS A 268 18.11 2.34 -21.64
C HIS A 268 19.17 1.46 -20.98
N ILE A 269 20.30 1.26 -21.66
CA ILE A 269 21.44 0.49 -21.14
C ILE A 269 22.09 1.32 -20.04
N MET A 270 21.59 1.20 -18.82
CA MET A 270 22.27 1.77 -17.65
C MET A 270 23.48 0.89 -17.33
N SER A 271 24.67 1.44 -17.51
CA SER A 271 25.92 0.81 -17.07
C SER A 271 26.00 0.81 -15.54
N THR A 272 26.50 -0.29 -14.96
CA THR A 272 26.68 -0.46 -13.51
C THR A 272 27.56 0.64 -12.89
N TYR A 273 28.43 1.26 -13.67
CA TYR A 273 29.37 2.30 -13.22
C TYR A 273 28.82 3.73 -13.31
N THR A 274 27.70 3.96 -14.00
CA THR A 274 27.09 5.30 -14.18
C THR A 274 25.87 5.53 -13.29
N THR A 275 25.63 4.64 -12.33
CA THR A 275 24.44 4.63 -11.46
C THR A 275 24.17 5.96 -10.75
N LEU A 276 25.23 6.66 -10.34
CA LEU A 276 25.16 7.95 -9.62
C LEU A 276 25.17 9.19 -10.54
N GLN A 277 25.55 9.05 -11.81
CA GLN A 277 25.94 10.19 -12.67
C GLN A 277 24.77 10.94 -13.35
N GLY A 278 23.53 10.44 -13.22
CA GLY A 278 22.36 11.15 -13.71
C GLY A 278 21.84 12.22 -12.74
N ARG A 279 20.75 12.89 -13.11
CA ARG A 279 19.93 13.69 -12.16
C ARG A 279 19.22 12.72 -11.21
N ARG A 280 19.86 12.44 -10.08
CA ARG A 280 19.36 11.50 -9.06
C ARG A 280 18.94 12.25 -7.81
N ILE A 281 17.71 12.01 -7.37
CA ILE A 281 17.28 12.39 -6.01
C ILE A 281 17.90 11.37 -5.05
N PHE A 282 18.72 11.85 -4.12
CA PHE A 282 19.37 11.01 -3.12
C PHE A 282 18.58 10.96 -1.82
N TRP A 283 18.64 9.83 -1.14
CA TRP A 283 18.22 9.72 0.26
C TRP A 283 19.40 10.00 1.20
N ILE A 284 20.52 9.32 0.96
CA ILE A 284 21.81 9.60 1.61
C ILE A 284 22.76 10.05 0.51
N PRO A 285 23.25 11.30 0.52
CA PRO A 285 24.22 11.74 -0.46
C PRO A 285 25.53 10.93 -0.31
N PRO A 286 26.18 10.51 -1.41
CA PRO A 286 27.48 9.85 -1.33
C PRO A 286 28.52 10.75 -0.65
N THR A 287 29.38 10.14 0.17
CA THR A 287 30.46 10.81 0.90
C THR A 287 31.83 10.41 0.34
N TRP A 288 32.84 11.26 0.50
CA TRP A 288 34.17 11.04 -0.09
C TRP A 288 34.86 9.75 0.35
N ASN A 289 34.58 9.26 1.56
CA ASN A 289 35.07 7.95 2.01
C ASN A 289 34.49 6.76 1.22
N ARG A 290 33.37 6.93 0.50
CA ARG A 290 32.69 5.86 -0.25
C ARG A 290 32.62 6.09 -1.75
N ALA A 291 32.71 7.34 -2.23
CA ALA A 291 32.62 7.68 -3.64
C ALA A 291 33.77 8.63 -4.02
N GLY A 292 34.82 8.08 -4.64
CA GLY A 292 36.05 8.84 -4.89
C GLY A 292 35.97 9.86 -6.03
N ARG A 293 35.19 9.61 -7.09
CA ARG A 293 35.15 10.45 -8.31
C ARG A 293 33.79 11.08 -8.60
N PHE A 294 32.80 10.89 -7.72
CA PHE A 294 31.47 11.45 -7.93
C PHE A 294 31.47 12.93 -7.53
N LEU A 295 31.11 13.81 -8.47
CA LEU A 295 31.16 15.27 -8.28
C LEU A 295 29.86 15.84 -7.65
N GLY A 296 28.75 15.10 -7.70
CA GLY A 296 27.45 15.55 -7.23
C GLY A 296 26.38 15.54 -8.34
N PRO A 297 25.08 15.47 -7.97
CA PRO A 297 23.97 15.35 -8.95
C PRO A 297 23.68 16.65 -9.73
N HIS A 298 24.15 17.80 -9.24
CA HIS A 298 23.88 19.10 -9.83
C HIS A 298 24.88 19.47 -10.96
N VAL A 299 26.02 18.78 -11.05
CA VAL A 299 27.08 19.13 -12.00
C VAL A 299 26.65 18.83 -13.44
N THR A 300 26.90 19.79 -14.33
CA THR A 300 26.73 19.65 -15.78
C THR A 300 28.11 19.71 -16.43
N LEU A 301 28.65 18.56 -16.86
CA LEU A 301 30.01 18.48 -17.44
C LEU A 301 30.12 19.17 -18.80
N TYR A 302 29.05 19.17 -19.57
CA TYR A 302 29.00 19.72 -20.92
C TYR A 302 27.81 20.68 -21.04
N PRO A 303 27.93 21.93 -20.54
CA PRO A 303 26.86 22.91 -20.65
C PRO A 303 26.73 23.39 -22.10
N GLY A 304 25.49 23.47 -22.59
CA GLY A 304 25.18 24.09 -23.87
C GLY A 304 25.08 25.61 -23.76
N MET A 305 25.20 26.32 -24.89
CA MET A 305 24.90 27.75 -24.95
C MET A 305 23.39 27.95 -24.77
N THR A 306 23.01 28.71 -23.74
CA THR A 306 21.61 29.08 -23.47
C THR A 306 21.52 30.60 -23.61
N PRO A 307 20.83 31.14 -24.65
CA PRO A 307 20.60 32.57 -24.76
C PRO A 307 19.53 33.00 -23.75
N ASP A 308 19.74 34.14 -23.12
CA ASP A 308 18.71 34.84 -22.34
C ASP A 308 17.61 35.39 -23.26
#